data_AF-A0A4V2BK68-F1
#
_entry.id   AF-A0A4V2BK68-F1
#
_cell.length_a   1.000
_cell.length_b   1.000
_cell.length_c   1.000
_cell.angle_alpha   90.00
_cell.angle_beta   90.00
_cell.angle_gamma   90.00
#
_symmetry.space_group_name_H-M   'P 1'
#
loop_
_entity.id
_entity.type
_entity.pdbx_description
1 polymer ?
#
loop_
_entity_poly.entity_id
_entity_poly.type
_entity_poly.pdbx_seq_one_letter_code
_entity_poly.pdbx_strand_id
1 'polypeptide(L)'
;MAKHEANIALLWSELARLSEAGELRRLSCAFARFIASLGSAPPALVLASSVLSELEGQGHSCLLLADLAAGPAALLGWEDDQWKELARAAGPLPRNAQGWARELAGCQQVWEVSAFDYDQPLVLDGDRLYLRRYWRDETLVAQAVRARATRLREVDAGQVRGWLDMLFASQRSAGVPNGPDWQKLACAIALRGSIAIITGGPGTGKTYTVARLLALLFATATEAGSQRIALAAPTGKAAARLKQSIDK
;
A
#
# COMPACT_ATOMS: atom_id res chain seq x y z
N MET A 1 25.87 -29.75 -23.46
CA MET A 1 25.13 -28.56 -22.98
C MET A 1 25.78 -28.11 -21.68
N ALA A 2 26.61 -27.07 -21.73
CA ALA A 2 27.27 -26.54 -20.54
C ALA A 2 26.21 -25.98 -19.58
N LYS A 3 26.12 -26.53 -18.37
CA LYS A 3 25.41 -25.89 -17.26
C LYS A 3 26.05 -24.51 -17.08
N HIS A 4 25.33 -23.44 -17.41
CA HIS A 4 25.78 -22.08 -17.12
C HIS A 4 25.89 -21.97 -15.60
N GLU A 5 27.12 -22.04 -15.11
CA GLU A 5 27.45 -21.81 -13.71
C GLU A 5 27.09 -20.35 -13.39
N ALA A 6 26.41 -20.14 -12.28
CA ALA A 6 25.90 -18.82 -11.92
C ALA A 6 27.08 -17.87 -11.67
N ASN A 7 27.28 -16.86 -12.52
CA ASN A 7 28.43 -15.97 -12.42
C ASN A 7 28.03 -14.67 -11.72
N ILE A 8 28.14 -14.66 -10.40
CA ILE A 8 27.83 -13.49 -9.58
C ILE A 8 28.64 -12.25 -9.99
N ALA A 9 29.87 -12.41 -10.49
CA ALA A 9 30.69 -11.29 -10.97
C ALA A 9 30.11 -10.68 -12.26
N LEU A 10 29.60 -11.52 -13.17
CA LEU A 10 28.92 -11.06 -14.37
C LEU A 10 27.62 -10.31 -14.02
N LEU A 11 26.85 -10.81 -13.05
CA LEU A 11 25.66 -10.13 -12.55
C LEU A 11 26.00 -8.73 -11.99
N TRP A 12 27.06 -8.61 -11.18
CA TRP A 12 27.50 -7.32 -10.66
C TRP A 12 27.96 -6.35 -11.75
N SER A 13 28.64 -6.85 -12.78
CA SER A 13 29.05 -6.06 -13.93
C SER A 13 27.83 -5.53 -14.70
N GLU A 14 26.81 -6.36 -14.89
CA GLU A 14 25.60 -5.97 -15.61
C GLU A 14 24.77 -4.95 -14.83
N LEU A 15 24.60 -5.15 -13.53
CA LEU A 15 23.95 -4.16 -12.65
C LEU A 15 24.70 -2.82 -12.66
N ALA A 16 26.04 -2.84 -12.68
CA ALA A 16 26.84 -1.62 -12.79
C ALA A 16 26.60 -0.92 -14.13
N ARG A 17 26.61 -1.66 -15.24
CA ARG A 17 26.33 -1.15 -16.59
C ARG A 17 24.95 -0.47 -16.67
N LEU A 18 23.91 -1.15 -16.20
CA LEU A 18 22.53 -0.61 -16.16
C LEU A 18 22.46 0.68 -15.31
N SER A 19 23.20 0.72 -14.20
CA SER A 19 23.24 1.89 -13.34
C SER A 19 24.02 3.07 -13.95
N GLU A 20 25.08 2.80 -14.72
CA GLU A 20 25.84 3.82 -15.45
C GLU A 20 25.05 4.38 -16.64
N ALA A 21 24.26 3.53 -17.31
CA ALA A 21 23.34 3.92 -18.38
C ALA A 21 22.11 4.71 -17.88
N GLY A 22 21.86 4.75 -16.57
CA GLY A 22 20.69 5.43 -15.97
C GLY A 22 19.40 4.61 -16.06
N GLU A 23 19.48 3.35 -16.48
CA GLU A 23 18.34 2.41 -16.57
C GLU A 23 17.97 1.81 -15.22
N LEU A 24 18.93 1.82 -14.26
CA LEU A 24 18.74 1.40 -12.88
C LEU A 24 19.26 2.49 -11.93
N ARG A 25 18.54 2.78 -10.84
CA ARG A 25 19.01 3.78 -9.87
C ARG A 25 20.28 3.29 -9.19
N ARG A 26 21.25 4.19 -8.96
CA ARG A 26 22.48 3.90 -8.21
C ARG A 26 22.19 3.32 -6.81
N LEU A 27 21.08 3.75 -6.19
CA LEU A 27 20.61 3.22 -4.92
C LEU A 27 20.29 1.72 -5.00
N SER A 28 19.64 1.26 -6.08
CA SER A 28 19.27 -0.15 -6.26
C SER A 28 20.50 -1.05 -6.31
N CYS A 29 21.58 -0.61 -6.98
CA CYS A 29 22.87 -1.29 -6.97
C CYS A 29 23.56 -1.27 -5.60
N ALA A 30 23.60 -0.11 -4.95
CA ALA A 30 24.21 0.05 -3.63
C ALA A 30 23.49 -0.79 -2.57
N PHE A 31 22.16 -0.82 -2.62
CA PHE A 31 21.31 -1.61 -1.75
C PHE A 31 21.56 -3.11 -1.93
N ALA A 32 21.58 -3.61 -3.17
CA ALA A 32 21.87 -5.01 -3.43
C ALA A 32 23.26 -5.41 -2.93
N ARG A 33 24.27 -4.54 -3.09
CA ARG A 33 25.62 -4.75 -2.52
C ARG A 33 25.60 -4.78 -0.99
N PHE A 34 24.84 -3.88 -0.36
CA PHE A 34 24.65 -3.90 1.09
C PHE A 34 24.05 -5.22 1.56
N ILE A 35 22.94 -5.67 0.96
CA ILE A 35 22.33 -6.98 1.29
C ILE A 35 23.34 -8.11 1.09
N ALA A 36 24.06 -8.12 -0.04
CA ALA A 36 25.07 -9.13 -0.31
C ALA A 36 26.23 -9.14 0.70
N SER A 37 26.55 -8.00 1.33
CA SER A 37 27.61 -7.90 2.34
C SER A 37 27.25 -8.55 3.69
N LEU A 38 25.96 -8.82 3.94
CA LEU A 38 25.48 -9.35 5.21
C LEU A 38 25.62 -10.88 5.34
N GLY A 39 26.02 -11.59 4.28
CA GLY A 39 26.11 -13.05 4.29
C GLY A 39 26.35 -13.65 2.92
N SER A 40 26.05 -14.94 2.77
CA SER A 40 26.06 -15.58 1.44
C SER A 40 25.04 -14.92 0.53
N ALA A 41 25.43 -14.59 -0.70
CA ALA A 41 24.62 -13.80 -1.62
C ALA A 41 24.42 -14.57 -2.93
N PRO A 42 23.46 -15.51 -3.00
CA PRO A 42 23.15 -16.17 -4.27
C PRO A 42 22.66 -15.13 -5.29
N PRO A 43 22.91 -15.34 -6.60
CA PRO A 43 22.48 -14.40 -7.65
C PRO A 43 20.99 -14.06 -7.61
N ALA A 44 20.14 -15.02 -7.21
CA ALA A 44 18.72 -14.81 -7.00
C ALA A 44 18.44 -13.73 -5.93
N LEU A 45 19.14 -13.77 -4.79
CA LEU A 45 19.00 -12.75 -3.73
C LEU A 45 19.45 -11.37 -4.22
N VAL A 46 20.58 -11.29 -4.93
CA VAL A 46 21.10 -10.04 -5.48
C VAL A 46 20.09 -9.43 -6.45
N LEU A 47 19.58 -10.24 -7.39
CA LEU A 47 18.59 -9.82 -8.37
C LEU A 47 17.29 -9.36 -7.71
N ALA A 48 16.73 -10.16 -6.79
CA ALA A 48 15.52 -9.83 -6.07
C ALA A 48 15.67 -8.53 -5.25
N SER A 49 16.83 -8.32 -4.63
CA SER A 49 17.14 -7.10 -3.87
C SER A 49 17.23 -5.87 -4.78
N SER A 50 17.87 -5.99 -5.95
CA SER A 50 17.94 -4.91 -6.94
C SER A 50 16.56 -4.54 -7.47
N VAL A 51 15.76 -5.53 -7.87
CA VAL A 51 14.40 -5.31 -8.39
C VAL A 51 13.49 -4.73 -7.30
N LEU A 52 13.51 -5.28 -6.09
CA LEU A 52 12.74 -4.77 -4.95
C LEU A 52 13.08 -3.30 -4.66
N SER A 53 14.37 -2.97 -4.64
CA SER A 53 14.78 -1.58 -4.43
C SER A 53 14.26 -0.70 -5.56
N GLU A 54 14.38 -1.11 -6.83
CA GLU A 54 13.90 -0.34 -7.97
C GLU A 54 12.39 -0.08 -7.92
N LEU A 55 11.59 -1.12 -7.66
CA LEU A 55 10.13 -0.99 -7.52
C LEU A 55 9.72 -0.10 -6.34
N GLU A 56 10.46 -0.14 -5.23
CA GLU A 56 10.23 0.79 -4.12
C GLU A 56 10.38 2.25 -4.57
N GLY A 57 11.35 2.53 -5.44
CA GLY A 57 11.54 3.84 -6.05
C GLY A 57 10.38 4.34 -6.89
N GLN A 58 9.59 3.41 -7.40
CA GLN A 58 8.40 3.66 -8.21
C GLN A 58 7.12 3.67 -7.36
N GLY A 59 7.24 3.48 -6.04
CA GLY A 59 6.14 3.54 -5.09
C GLY A 59 5.50 2.21 -4.73
N HIS A 60 6.05 1.08 -5.17
CA HIS A 60 5.58 -0.24 -4.74
C HIS A 60 6.03 -0.53 -3.29
N SER A 61 5.14 -1.08 -2.45
CA SER A 61 5.49 -1.48 -1.07
C SER A 61 6.27 -2.79 -1.00
N CYS A 62 6.12 -3.65 -2.01
CA CYS A 62 6.74 -4.97 -2.09
C CYS A 62 6.95 -5.42 -3.54
N LEU A 63 7.71 -6.50 -3.69
CA LEU A 63 7.87 -7.26 -4.92
C LEU A 63 7.05 -8.55 -4.82
N LEU A 64 6.10 -8.74 -5.75
CA LEU A 64 5.41 -10.02 -5.89
C LEU A 64 6.34 -11.02 -6.57
N LEU A 65 6.52 -12.20 -5.97
CA LEU A 65 7.41 -13.23 -6.50
C LEU A 65 6.91 -13.83 -7.83
N ALA A 66 5.59 -13.75 -8.08
CA ALA A 66 5.01 -14.12 -9.36
C ALA A 66 5.49 -13.20 -10.49
N ASP A 67 5.54 -11.89 -10.24
CA ASP A 67 6.01 -10.90 -11.20
C ASP A 67 7.51 -11.05 -11.47
N LEU A 68 8.29 -11.31 -10.42
CA LEU A 68 9.72 -11.62 -10.55
C LEU A 68 9.96 -12.86 -11.41
N ALA A 69 9.14 -13.91 -11.24
CA ALA A 69 9.23 -15.14 -12.01
C ALA A 69 8.80 -14.98 -13.46
N ALA A 70 7.80 -14.12 -13.73
CA ALA A 70 7.29 -13.84 -15.07
C ALA A 70 8.25 -12.96 -15.90
N GLY A 71 9.17 -12.25 -15.23
CA GLY A 71 10.07 -11.29 -15.85
C GLY A 71 9.55 -9.86 -15.67
N PRO A 72 10.07 -9.09 -14.69
CA PRO A 72 9.53 -7.80 -14.29
C PRO A 72 9.93 -6.65 -15.23
N ALA A 73 10.29 -6.92 -16.49
CA ALA A 73 10.77 -5.89 -17.43
C ALA A 73 9.76 -4.74 -17.55
N ALA A 74 8.48 -5.05 -17.80
CA ALA A 74 7.41 -4.06 -17.89
C ALA A 74 7.21 -3.26 -16.58
N LEU A 75 7.36 -3.89 -15.42
CA LEU A 75 7.27 -3.20 -14.13
C LEU A 75 8.45 -2.27 -13.90
N LEU A 76 9.61 -2.60 -14.43
CA LEU A 76 10.81 -1.77 -14.36
C LEU A 76 10.83 -0.67 -15.44
N GLY A 77 9.87 -0.67 -16.37
CA GLY A 77 9.89 0.20 -17.54
C GLY A 77 11.00 -0.16 -18.54
N TRP A 78 11.41 -1.42 -18.55
CA TRP A 78 12.47 -1.96 -19.41
C TRP A 78 11.89 -2.75 -20.58
N GLU A 79 12.71 -2.88 -21.62
CA GLU A 79 12.52 -3.85 -22.70
C GLU A 79 12.85 -5.27 -22.20
N ASP A 80 12.17 -6.26 -22.79
CA ASP A 80 12.35 -7.68 -22.43
C ASP A 80 13.81 -8.14 -22.55
N ASP A 81 14.57 -7.57 -23.49
CA ASP A 81 15.95 -7.96 -23.73
C ASP A 81 16.89 -7.53 -22.60
N GLN A 82 16.66 -6.36 -21.99
CA GLN A 82 17.41 -5.90 -20.81
C GLN A 82 17.25 -6.88 -19.64
N TRP A 83 16.01 -7.33 -19.38
CA TRP A 83 15.75 -8.35 -18.36
C TRP A 83 16.39 -9.69 -18.72
N LYS A 84 16.28 -10.15 -19.98
CA LYS A 84 16.88 -11.42 -20.41
C LYS A 84 18.39 -11.42 -20.23
N GLU A 85 19.08 -10.32 -20.54
CA GLU A 85 20.52 -10.20 -20.33
C GLU A 85 20.90 -10.31 -18.86
N LEU A 86 20.20 -9.55 -17.99
CA LEU A 86 20.42 -9.60 -16.55
C LEU A 86 20.11 -10.99 -15.95
N ALA A 87 19.02 -11.62 -16.39
CA ALA A 87 18.63 -12.96 -15.96
C ALA A 87 19.64 -14.03 -16.42
N ARG A 88 20.19 -13.92 -17.64
CA ARG A 88 21.28 -14.80 -18.12
C ARG A 88 22.54 -14.63 -17.26
N ALA A 89 22.87 -13.40 -16.87
CA ALA A 89 24.02 -13.12 -16.00
C ALA A 89 23.86 -13.73 -14.60
N ALA A 90 22.64 -13.71 -14.05
CA ALA A 90 22.32 -14.33 -12.76
C ALA A 90 22.37 -15.87 -12.77
N GLY A 91 22.27 -16.51 -13.95
CA GLY A 91 22.27 -17.96 -14.09
C GLY A 91 20.85 -18.56 -13.99
N PRO A 92 20.70 -19.85 -13.64
CA PRO A 92 19.39 -20.48 -13.58
C PRO A 92 18.55 -19.90 -12.44
N LEU A 93 17.52 -19.14 -12.80
CA LEU A 93 16.57 -18.56 -11.86
C LEU A 93 15.37 -19.49 -11.60
N PRO A 94 14.73 -19.39 -10.43
CA PRO A 94 13.48 -20.09 -10.18
C PRO A 94 12.39 -19.68 -11.19
N ARG A 95 11.59 -20.67 -11.63
CA ARG A 95 10.58 -20.47 -12.69
C ARG A 95 9.22 -19.99 -12.19
N ASN A 96 8.98 -20.02 -10.89
CA ASN A 96 7.69 -19.68 -10.30
C ASN A 96 7.87 -19.06 -8.90
N ALA A 97 6.80 -18.46 -8.38
CA ALA A 97 6.81 -17.79 -7.09
C ALA A 97 7.25 -18.72 -5.94
N GLN A 98 6.83 -19.99 -5.93
CA GLN A 98 7.21 -20.96 -4.90
C GLN A 98 8.70 -21.32 -4.93
N GLY A 99 9.31 -21.38 -6.12
CA GLY A 99 10.74 -21.59 -6.28
C GLY A 99 11.52 -20.39 -5.77
N TRP A 100 11.08 -19.18 -6.09
CA TRP A 100 11.66 -17.94 -5.56
C TRP A 100 11.54 -17.85 -4.04
N ALA A 101 10.37 -18.17 -3.48
CA ALA A 101 10.14 -18.14 -2.04
C ALA A 101 11.10 -19.09 -1.31
N ARG A 102 11.25 -20.33 -1.79
CA ARG A 102 12.18 -21.31 -1.20
C ARG A 102 13.64 -20.85 -1.27
N GLU A 103 14.07 -20.31 -2.41
CA GLU A 103 15.44 -19.83 -2.58
C GLU A 103 15.74 -18.64 -1.65
N LEU A 104 14.81 -17.69 -1.56
CA LEU A 104 14.96 -16.50 -0.72
C LEU A 104 14.85 -16.82 0.77
N ALA A 105 13.95 -17.72 1.18
CA ALA A 105 13.83 -18.15 2.58
C ALA A 105 15.11 -18.83 3.11
N GLY A 106 15.93 -19.41 2.21
CA GLY A 106 17.24 -19.96 2.57
C GLY A 106 18.34 -18.92 2.81
N CYS A 107 18.09 -17.63 2.51
CA CYS A 107 19.06 -16.56 2.65
C CYS A 107 19.00 -15.93 4.04
N GLN A 108 20.16 -15.74 4.68
CA GLN A 108 20.27 -15.17 6.04
C GLN A 108 19.77 -13.73 6.15
N GLN A 109 19.69 -13.02 5.02
CA GLN A 109 19.24 -11.64 4.90
C GLN A 109 17.72 -11.51 4.79
N VAL A 110 17.01 -12.63 4.70
CA VAL A 110 15.55 -12.69 4.52
C VAL A 110 14.95 -13.35 5.75
N TRP A 111 14.00 -12.68 6.37
CA TRP A 111 13.15 -13.26 7.39
C TRP A 111 11.85 -13.75 6.74
N GLU A 112 11.56 -15.04 6.84
CA GLU A 112 10.23 -15.58 6.52
C GLU A 112 9.32 -15.39 7.73
N VAL A 113 8.13 -14.78 7.54
CA VAL A 113 7.23 -14.41 8.65
C VAL A 113 6.81 -15.60 9.54
N SER A 114 6.82 -16.83 9.01
CA SER A 114 6.54 -18.05 9.79
C SER A 114 7.72 -18.53 10.64
N ALA A 115 8.90 -17.96 10.49
CA ALA A 115 10.12 -18.31 11.20
C ALA A 115 10.46 -17.32 12.33
N PHE A 116 11.45 -17.66 13.15
CA PHE A 116 11.93 -16.76 14.20
C PHE A 116 12.59 -15.51 13.60
N ASP A 117 12.23 -14.35 14.13
CA ASP A 117 12.72 -13.05 13.65
C ASP A 117 14.08 -12.69 14.29
N TYR A 118 15.08 -12.46 13.45
CA TYR A 118 16.43 -12.03 13.84
C TYR A 118 16.78 -10.64 13.29
N ASP A 119 15.77 -9.82 12.99
CA ASP A 119 15.92 -8.47 12.46
C ASP A 119 16.56 -8.36 11.06
N GLN A 120 16.34 -9.39 10.23
CA GLN A 120 16.80 -9.40 8.84
C GLN A 120 16.22 -8.23 8.02
N PRO A 121 16.99 -7.60 7.13
CA PRO A 121 16.55 -6.40 6.41
C PRO A 121 15.40 -6.65 5.41
N LEU A 122 15.29 -7.87 4.87
CA LEU A 122 14.24 -8.27 3.95
C LEU A 122 13.22 -9.17 4.66
N VAL A 123 11.96 -9.07 4.27
CA VAL A 123 10.87 -9.87 4.81
C VAL A 123 10.14 -10.60 3.69
N LEU A 124 9.99 -11.90 3.84
CA LEU A 124 9.19 -12.76 2.97
C LEU A 124 7.88 -13.09 3.68
N ASP A 125 6.77 -12.57 3.16
CA ASP A 125 5.43 -12.80 3.67
C ASP A 125 4.56 -13.44 2.56
N GLY A 126 4.49 -14.78 2.59
CA GLY A 126 3.84 -15.57 1.54
C GLY A 126 4.57 -15.44 0.20
N ASP A 127 3.92 -14.83 -0.78
CA ASP A 127 4.42 -14.63 -2.15
C ASP A 127 4.99 -13.22 -2.39
N ARG A 128 5.30 -12.49 -1.31
CA ARG A 128 5.73 -11.08 -1.36
C ARG A 128 7.05 -10.90 -0.64
N LEU A 129 7.99 -10.23 -1.30
CA LEU A 129 9.25 -9.79 -0.71
C LEU A 129 9.19 -8.29 -0.41
N TYR A 130 9.56 -7.91 0.82
CA TYR A 130 9.51 -6.54 1.31
C TYR A 130 10.87 -6.07 1.80
N LEU A 131 11.08 -4.76 1.78
CA LEU A 131 11.98 -4.13 2.75
C LEU A 131 11.28 -4.14 4.12
N ARG A 132 11.97 -4.53 5.20
CA ARG A 132 11.38 -4.65 6.54
C ARG A 132 10.56 -3.44 6.97
N ARG A 133 11.03 -2.23 6.66
CA ARG A 133 10.30 -0.99 6.96
C ARG A 133 8.90 -0.98 6.35
N TYR A 134 8.76 -1.29 5.06
CA TYR A 134 7.48 -1.27 4.36
C TYR A 134 6.55 -2.38 4.85
N TRP A 135 7.08 -3.57 5.11
CA TRP A 135 6.30 -4.65 5.74
C TRP A 135 5.72 -4.22 7.10
N ARG A 136 6.55 -3.57 7.94
CA ARG A 136 6.12 -3.07 9.25
C ARG A 136 5.06 -1.98 9.11
N ASP A 137 5.27 -1.01 8.22
CA ASP A 137 4.36 0.10 8.00
C ASP A 137 3.00 -0.42 7.47
N GLU A 138 3.00 -1.35 6.52
CA GLU A 138 1.80 -2.00 5.97
C GLU A 138 1.06 -2.81 7.04
N THR A 139 1.79 -3.62 7.82
CA THR A 139 1.22 -4.41 8.92
C THR A 139 0.60 -3.51 9.99
N LEU A 140 1.28 -2.42 10.37
CA LEU A 140 0.77 -1.46 11.34
C LEU A 140 -0.52 -0.79 10.85
N VAL A 141 -0.56 -0.35 9.59
CA VAL A 141 -1.79 0.23 9.01
C VAL A 141 -2.91 -0.79 8.98
N ALA A 142 -2.66 -2.02 8.51
CA ALA A 142 -3.65 -3.08 8.43
C ALA A 142 -4.25 -3.42 9.81
N GLN A 143 -3.40 -3.59 10.82
CA GLN A 143 -3.84 -3.85 12.20
C GLN A 143 -4.67 -2.69 12.75
N ALA A 144 -4.21 -1.46 12.55
CA ALA A 144 -4.87 -0.26 13.06
C ALA A 144 -6.22 0.00 12.38
N VAL A 145 -6.35 -0.32 11.08
CA VAL A 145 -7.62 -0.27 10.34
C VAL A 145 -8.55 -1.37 10.84
N ARG A 146 -8.07 -2.62 10.95
CA ARG A 146 -8.89 -3.75 11.41
C ARG A 146 -9.43 -3.55 12.83
N ALA A 147 -8.60 -3.05 13.74
CA ALA A 147 -9.01 -2.75 15.11
C ALA A 147 -10.12 -1.68 15.18
N ARG A 148 -10.07 -0.66 14.30
CA ARG A 148 -11.11 0.37 14.25
C ARG A 148 -12.37 -0.09 13.50
N ALA A 149 -12.22 -0.89 12.45
CA ALA A 149 -13.33 -1.38 11.65
C ALA A 149 -14.24 -2.35 12.43
N THR A 150 -13.67 -3.08 13.38
CA THR A 150 -14.42 -4.01 14.26
C THR A 150 -15.06 -3.32 15.46
N ARG A 151 -14.65 -2.08 15.79
CA ARG A 151 -15.19 -1.31 16.92
C ARG A 151 -16.40 -0.47 16.47
N LEU A 152 -17.59 -0.98 16.74
CA LEU A 152 -18.85 -0.27 16.52
C LEU A 152 -19.24 0.58 17.72
N ARG A 153 -19.84 1.73 17.45
CA ARG A 153 -20.47 2.60 18.44
C ARG A 153 -21.95 2.29 18.52
N GLU A 154 -22.46 2.21 19.73
CA GLU A 154 -23.90 2.18 19.96
C GLU A 154 -24.50 3.54 19.65
N VAL A 155 -25.62 3.54 18.93
CA VAL A 155 -26.34 4.74 18.52
C VAL A 155 -27.84 4.47 18.63
N ASP A 156 -28.60 5.46 19.06
CA ASP A 156 -30.07 5.38 19.02
C ASP A 156 -30.53 5.51 17.56
N ALA A 157 -30.95 4.39 16.97
CA ALA A 157 -31.36 4.34 15.58
C ALA A 157 -32.58 5.23 15.27
N GLY A 158 -33.48 5.44 16.24
CA GLY A 158 -34.65 6.31 16.09
C GLY A 158 -34.23 7.77 16.03
N GLN A 159 -33.42 8.20 17.00
CA GLN A 159 -32.87 9.55 17.03
C GLN A 159 -32.04 9.86 15.78
N VAL A 160 -31.14 8.95 15.39
CA VAL A 160 -30.28 9.09 14.20
C VAL A 160 -31.12 9.21 12.93
N ARG A 161 -32.18 8.40 12.79
CA ARG A 161 -33.07 8.47 11.62
C ARG A 161 -33.73 9.85 11.52
N GLY A 162 -34.25 10.39 12.62
CA GLY A 162 -34.87 11.72 12.65
C GLY A 162 -33.91 12.82 12.19
N TRP A 163 -32.67 12.82 12.71
CA TRP A 163 -31.65 13.78 12.29
C TRP A 163 -31.26 13.61 10.82
N LEU A 164 -31.07 12.39 10.35
CA LEU A 164 -30.75 12.12 8.95
C LEU A 164 -31.89 12.55 8.01
N ASP A 165 -33.15 12.34 8.38
CA ASP A 165 -34.30 12.81 7.59
C ASP A 165 -34.32 14.34 7.49
N MET A 166 -34.01 15.04 8.58
CA MET A 166 -33.93 16.50 8.60
C MET A 166 -32.76 17.04 7.77
N LEU A 167 -31.55 16.48 7.95
CA LEU A 167 -30.31 16.93 7.27
C LEU A 167 -30.31 16.72 5.75
N PHE A 168 -31.12 15.78 5.26
CA PHE A 168 -31.22 15.42 3.85
C PHE A 168 -32.62 15.73 3.25
N ALA A 169 -33.48 16.46 3.96
CA ALA A 169 -34.83 16.80 3.51
C ALA A 169 -34.85 17.50 2.14
N SER A 170 -33.88 18.39 1.88
CA SER A 170 -33.76 19.13 0.62
C SER A 170 -33.51 18.24 -0.61
N GLN A 171 -32.93 17.04 -0.43
CA GLN A 171 -32.67 16.10 -1.53
C GLN A 171 -33.92 15.34 -1.96
N ARG A 172 -34.92 15.23 -1.08
CA ARG A 172 -36.23 14.64 -1.41
C ARG A 172 -37.06 15.55 -2.31
N SER A 173 -36.87 16.86 -2.20
CA SER A 173 -37.62 17.87 -2.95
C SER A 173 -37.15 18.01 -4.41
N ALA A 174 -36.01 17.42 -4.78
CA ALA A 174 -35.43 17.50 -6.12
C ALA A 174 -35.95 16.43 -7.11
N GLY A 175 -37.10 15.81 -6.81
CA GLY A 175 -37.66 14.68 -7.55
C GLY A 175 -37.20 13.34 -6.99
N VAL A 176 -38.06 12.32 -7.08
CA VAL A 176 -37.82 10.98 -6.51
C VAL A 176 -36.59 10.36 -7.17
N PRO A 177 -35.45 10.20 -6.47
CA PRO A 177 -34.36 9.42 -7.01
C PRO A 177 -34.81 7.96 -7.00
N ASN A 178 -34.79 7.29 -8.15
CA ASN A 178 -34.91 5.83 -8.24
C ASN A 178 -33.66 5.21 -7.61
N GLY A 179 -33.60 5.15 -6.28
CA GLY A 179 -32.49 4.52 -5.57
C GLY A 179 -32.29 5.02 -4.13
N PRO A 180 -31.46 4.30 -3.35
CA PRO A 180 -31.11 4.72 -2.01
C PRO A 180 -30.31 6.02 -2.01
N ASP A 181 -30.54 6.87 -1.00
CA ASP A 181 -29.72 8.04 -0.74
C ASP A 181 -28.35 7.61 -0.17
N TRP A 182 -27.37 7.46 -1.06
CA TRP A 182 -26.02 7.00 -0.71
C TRP A 182 -25.30 7.95 0.24
N GLN A 183 -25.57 9.26 0.19
CA GLN A 183 -24.93 10.23 1.08
C GLN A 183 -25.49 10.11 2.50
N LYS A 184 -26.81 9.94 2.63
CA LYS A 184 -27.46 9.64 3.91
C LYS A 184 -27.00 8.30 4.49
N LEU A 185 -26.89 7.26 3.67
CA LEU A 185 -26.34 5.96 4.10
C LEU A 185 -24.89 6.07 4.55
N ALA A 186 -24.05 6.83 3.83
CA ALA A 186 -22.66 7.06 4.22
C ALA A 186 -22.57 7.72 5.61
N CYS A 187 -23.41 8.71 5.91
CA CYS A 187 -23.48 9.31 7.24
C CYS A 187 -23.89 8.31 8.32
N ALA A 188 -24.90 7.47 8.05
CA ALA A 188 -25.37 6.45 9.00
C ALA A 188 -24.29 5.40 9.30
N ILE A 189 -23.57 4.93 8.27
CA ILE A 189 -22.47 3.97 8.42
C ILE A 189 -21.31 4.61 9.18
N ALA A 190 -20.92 5.84 8.80
CA ALA A 190 -19.80 6.54 9.41
C ALA A 190 -20.04 6.90 10.89
N LEU A 191 -21.29 7.18 11.28
CA LEU A 191 -21.65 7.43 12.67
C LEU A 191 -21.42 6.20 13.56
N ARG A 192 -21.69 5.00 13.04
CA ARG A 192 -21.54 3.73 13.77
C ARG A 192 -20.11 3.22 13.82
N GLY A 193 -19.29 3.51 12.80
CA GLY A 193 -17.91 3.04 12.72
C GLY A 193 -16.94 3.89 13.54
N SER A 194 -15.90 3.26 14.11
CA SER A 194 -14.74 4.00 14.65
C SER A 194 -13.74 4.43 13.55
N ILE A 195 -13.96 3.97 12.32
CA ILE A 195 -13.31 4.43 11.09
C ILE A 195 -14.34 4.30 9.95
N ALA A 196 -14.32 5.26 9.02
CA ALA A 196 -15.14 5.22 7.82
C ALA A 196 -14.39 5.82 6.64
N ILE A 197 -14.53 5.20 5.47
CA ILE A 197 -13.94 5.68 4.23
C ILE A 197 -15.09 6.02 3.28
N ILE A 198 -15.19 7.29 2.88
CA ILE A 198 -16.19 7.77 1.95
C ILE A 198 -15.52 8.03 0.61
N THR A 199 -15.78 7.16 -0.36
CA THR A 199 -15.24 7.26 -1.72
C THR A 199 -16.29 7.83 -2.68
N GLY A 200 -15.84 8.44 -3.78
CA GLY A 200 -16.72 8.93 -4.84
C GLY A 200 -15.97 9.80 -5.84
N GLY A 201 -16.43 9.84 -7.09
CA GLY A 201 -15.83 10.66 -8.14
C GLY A 201 -15.90 12.17 -7.87
N PRO A 202 -15.23 13.02 -8.67
CA PRO A 202 -15.40 14.47 -8.61
C PRO A 202 -16.89 14.86 -8.71
N GLY A 203 -17.33 15.89 -7.97
CA GLY A 203 -18.73 16.36 -8.03
C GLY A 203 -19.79 15.53 -7.28
N THR A 204 -19.46 14.35 -6.75
CA THR A 204 -20.42 13.46 -6.02
C THR A 204 -20.86 13.95 -4.63
N GLY A 205 -20.58 15.21 -4.27
CA GLY A 205 -20.99 15.81 -3.00
C GLY A 205 -20.37 15.18 -1.74
N LYS A 206 -19.15 14.61 -1.82
CA LYS A 206 -18.42 14.09 -0.64
C LYS A 206 -18.31 15.13 0.47
N THR A 207 -17.95 16.37 0.13
CA THR A 207 -17.83 17.46 1.12
C THR A 207 -19.16 17.81 1.76
N TYR A 208 -20.24 17.86 0.96
CA TYR A 208 -21.60 18.04 1.43
C TYR A 208 -22.01 16.93 2.41
N THR A 209 -21.62 15.68 2.12
CA THR A 209 -21.84 14.51 2.96
C THR A 209 -21.07 14.61 4.28
N VAL A 210 -19.78 14.97 4.22
CA VAL A 210 -18.93 15.16 5.41
C VAL A 210 -19.48 16.25 6.32
N ALA A 211 -19.91 17.40 5.78
CA ALA A 211 -20.52 18.46 6.58
C ALA A 211 -21.77 17.98 7.35
N ARG A 212 -22.59 17.14 6.71
CA ARG A 212 -23.78 16.53 7.35
C ARG A 212 -23.44 15.45 8.35
N LEU A 213 -22.38 14.69 8.12
CA LEU A 213 -21.85 13.77 9.12
C LEU A 213 -21.38 14.53 10.37
N LEU A 214 -20.70 15.66 10.21
CA LEU A 214 -20.29 16.50 11.35
C LEU A 214 -21.51 17.05 12.10
N ALA A 215 -22.52 17.57 11.39
CA ALA A 215 -23.76 18.02 11.99
C ALA A 215 -24.47 16.88 12.76
N LEU A 216 -24.52 15.69 12.17
CA LEU A 216 -25.09 14.49 12.81
C LEU A 216 -24.32 14.08 14.08
N LEU A 217 -22.98 14.13 14.05
CA LEU A 217 -22.12 13.83 15.21
C LEU A 217 -22.38 14.79 16.37
N PHE A 218 -22.55 16.08 16.10
CA PHE A 218 -22.91 17.06 17.14
C PHE A 218 -24.34 16.84 17.65
N ALA A 219 -25.29 16.57 16.76
CA ALA A 219 -26.70 16.40 17.10
C ALA A 219 -27.01 15.12 17.89
N THR A 220 -26.12 14.14 17.83
CA THR A 220 -26.23 12.84 18.52
C THR A 220 -25.24 12.68 19.67
N ALA A 221 -24.48 13.74 20.00
CA ALA A 221 -23.56 13.72 21.13
C ALA A 221 -24.34 13.64 22.45
N THR A 222 -23.91 12.73 23.35
CA THR A 222 -24.53 12.53 24.66
C THR A 222 -24.30 13.69 25.62
N GLU A 223 -23.17 14.40 25.48
CA GLU A 223 -22.79 15.52 26.32
C GLU A 223 -22.41 16.73 25.46
N ALA A 224 -22.99 17.89 25.81
CA ALA A 224 -22.67 19.15 25.16
C ALA A 224 -21.17 19.50 25.34
N GLY A 225 -20.46 19.74 24.24
CA GLY A 225 -19.05 20.12 24.25
C GLY A 225 -18.04 18.96 24.31
N SER A 226 -18.49 17.71 24.37
CA SER A 226 -17.60 16.54 24.39
C SER A 226 -16.92 16.27 23.03
N GLN A 227 -17.48 16.77 21.93
CA GLN A 227 -16.96 16.53 20.59
C GLN A 227 -15.88 17.54 20.20
N ARG A 228 -14.65 17.05 20.06
CA ARG A 228 -13.51 17.80 19.50
C ARG A 228 -13.21 17.26 18.12
N ILE A 229 -13.42 18.10 17.10
CA ILE A 229 -13.22 17.72 15.70
C ILE A 229 -11.96 18.42 15.17
N ALA A 230 -11.04 17.62 14.64
CA ALA A 230 -9.88 18.10 13.91
C ALA A 230 -10.04 17.71 12.43
N LEU A 231 -9.70 18.65 11.55
CA LEU A 231 -9.77 18.47 10.11
C LEU A 231 -8.36 18.54 9.54
N ALA A 232 -7.98 17.52 8.77
CA ALA A 232 -6.65 17.41 8.19
C ALA A 232 -6.73 17.05 6.70
N ALA A 233 -5.72 17.47 5.96
CA ALA A 233 -5.52 17.09 4.57
C ALA A 233 -4.01 16.91 4.32
N PRO A 234 -3.62 16.06 3.36
CA PRO A 234 -2.20 15.76 3.11
C PRO A 234 -1.40 16.96 2.57
N THR A 235 -2.07 18.00 2.06
CA THR A 235 -1.42 19.20 1.53
C THR A 235 -2.14 20.47 1.98
N GLY A 236 -1.40 21.59 2.09
CA GLY A 236 -1.97 22.88 2.51
C GLY A 236 -3.09 23.40 1.59
N LYS A 237 -2.97 23.19 0.26
CA LYS A 237 -4.01 23.58 -0.70
C LYS A 237 -5.31 22.78 -0.49
N ALA A 238 -5.20 21.49 -0.19
CA ALA A 238 -6.36 20.66 0.13
C ALA A 238 -7.00 21.08 1.47
N ALA A 239 -6.19 21.39 2.48
CA ALA A 239 -6.67 21.87 3.78
C ALA A 239 -7.43 23.19 3.65
N ALA A 240 -6.92 24.15 2.86
CA ALA A 240 -7.59 25.43 2.62
C ALA A 240 -8.96 25.24 1.94
N ARG A 241 -9.04 24.36 0.93
CA ARG A 241 -10.32 24.02 0.26
C ARG A 241 -11.31 23.34 1.21
N LEU A 242 -10.82 22.44 2.05
CA LEU A 242 -11.64 21.74 3.03
C LEU A 242 -12.24 22.73 4.04
N LYS A 243 -11.44 23.67 4.55
CA LYS A 243 -11.91 24.74 5.44
C LYS A 243 -12.99 25.61 4.78
N GLN A 244 -12.73 26.12 3.58
CA GLN A 244 -13.68 26.95 2.83
C GLN A 244 -15.02 26.27 2.54
N SER A 245 -15.03 24.93 2.45
CA SER A 245 -16.24 24.17 2.13
C SER A 245 -17.07 23.81 3.35
N ILE A 246 -16.49 23.92 4.55
CA ILE A 246 -17.16 23.63 5.83
C ILE A 246 -17.62 24.93 6.50
N ASP A 247 -16.91 26.04 6.29
CA ASP A 247 -17.30 27.37 6.79
C ASP A 247 -18.51 27.98 6.05
N LYS A 248 -18.94 27.40 4.93
CA LYS A 248 -20.11 27.82 4.13
C LYS A 248 -21.35 27.00 4.46
#